data_AF-A0AAP3A6A1-F1
#
_entry.id   AF-A0AAP3A6A1-F1
#
_cell.length_a   1.000
_cell.length_b   1.000
_cell.length_c   1.000
_cell.angle_alpha   90.00
_cell.angle_beta   90.00
_cell.angle_gamma   90.00
#
_symmetry.space_group_name_H-M   'P 1'
#
loop_
_entity.id
_entity.type
_entity.pdbx_description
1 polymer ?
#
loop_
_entity_poly.entity_id
_entity_poly.type
_entity_poly.pdbx_seq_one_letter_code
_entity_poly.pdbx_strand_id
1 'polypeptide(L)'
;VKKLSKIFAYAHNFLYLGRGYNYPTALEGALKLKEISYIHAEGYPAAEMKHGPIALIDHEMPSVIIAPSDSLYDKIISNVQQVKSRGGAV
;
A
#
# COMPACT_ATOMS: atom_id res chain seq x y z
N VAL A 1 -1.31 -13.04 8.30
CA VAL A 1 -0.21 -12.28 8.95
C VAL A 1 1.10 -13.07 9.06
N LYS A 2 1.18 -14.22 9.76
CA LYS A 2 2.45 -14.97 10.00
C LYS A 2 3.25 -15.37 8.74
N LYS A 3 2.59 -15.64 7.61
CA LYS A 3 3.27 -15.91 6.33
C LYS A 3 3.84 -14.64 5.72
N LEU A 4 3.03 -13.57 5.67
CA LEU A 4 3.42 -12.26 5.13
C LEU A 4 4.58 -11.66 5.93
N SER A 5 4.57 -11.79 7.27
CA SER A 5 5.65 -11.28 8.12
C SER A 5 6.99 -11.93 7.79
N LYS A 6 7.02 -13.21 7.41
CA LYS A 6 8.26 -13.88 6.98
C LYS A 6 8.74 -13.40 5.61
N ILE A 7 7.80 -13.12 4.70
CA ILE A 7 8.11 -12.66 3.34
C ILE A 7 8.69 -11.23 3.38
N PHE A 8 8.11 -10.36 4.20
CA PHE A 8 8.47 -8.95 4.25
C PHE A 8 9.35 -8.54 5.43
N ALA A 9 9.94 -9.49 6.14
CA ALA A 9 10.82 -9.21 7.29
C ALA A 9 12.02 -8.31 6.94
N TYR A 10 12.43 -8.31 5.67
CA TYR A 10 13.60 -7.58 5.16
C TYR A 10 13.22 -6.46 4.18
N ALA A 11 11.93 -6.14 4.05
CA ALA A 11 11.52 -5.01 3.23
C ALA A 11 11.93 -3.71 3.93
N HIS A 12 12.51 -2.78 3.17
CA HIS A 12 12.97 -1.50 3.70
C HIS A 12 11.93 -0.39 3.58
N ASN A 13 11.00 -0.53 2.64
CA ASN A 13 9.97 0.47 2.34
C ASN A 13 8.62 -0.20 2.15
N PHE A 14 7.54 0.46 2.54
CA PHE A 14 6.17 0.02 2.31
C PHE A 14 5.28 1.17 1.84
N LEU A 15 4.36 0.86 0.94
CA LEU A 15 3.30 1.78 0.53
C LEU A 15 1.97 1.29 1.10
N TYR A 16 1.20 2.16 1.74
CA TYR A 16 -0.16 1.88 2.15
C TYR A 16 -1.12 2.73 1.33
N LEU A 17 -2.09 2.09 0.66
CA LEU A 17 -3.05 2.78 -0.19
C LEU A 17 -4.47 2.56 0.34
N GLY A 18 -5.18 3.67 0.56
CA GLY A 18 -6.58 3.68 0.95
C GLY A 18 -7.35 4.70 0.13
N ARG A 19 -8.65 4.50 -0.07
CA ARG A 19 -9.50 5.43 -0.83
C ARG A 19 -10.70 5.89 -0.01
N GLY A 20 -11.03 7.18 -0.14
CA GLY A 20 -12.15 7.79 0.60
C GLY A 20 -11.95 7.63 2.10
N TYR A 21 -12.95 7.08 2.78
CA TYR A 21 -12.92 6.84 4.23
C TYR A 21 -11.83 5.87 4.70
N ASN A 22 -11.22 5.11 3.78
CA ASN A 22 -10.13 4.19 4.11
C ASN A 22 -8.73 4.83 4.03
N TYR A 23 -8.61 6.08 3.56
CA TYR A 23 -7.32 6.77 3.54
C TYR A 23 -6.72 6.94 4.95
N PRO A 24 -7.48 7.38 5.97
CA PRO A 24 -6.99 7.38 7.35
C PRO A 24 -6.53 6.00 7.84
N THR A 25 -7.22 4.92 7.44
CA THR A 25 -6.81 3.55 7.78
C THR A 25 -5.47 3.17 7.14
N ALA A 26 -5.20 3.64 5.92
CA ALA A 26 -3.90 3.44 5.26
C ALA A 26 -2.78 4.23 5.96
N LEU A 27 -3.06 5.48 6.37
CA LEU A 27 -2.12 6.28 7.16
C LEU A 27 -1.78 5.61 8.49
N GLU A 28 -2.79 5.12 9.20
CA GLU A 28 -2.60 4.42 10.47
C GLU A 28 -1.80 3.13 10.30
N GLY A 29 -2.09 2.34 9.26
CA GLY A 29 -1.31 1.15 8.93
C GLY A 29 0.17 1.46 8.69
N ALA A 30 0.47 2.51 7.92
CA ALA A 30 1.84 2.97 7.72
C ALA A 30 2.49 3.48 9.00
N LEU A 31 1.76 4.23 9.83
CA LEU A 31 2.25 4.72 11.11
C LEU A 31 2.64 3.56 12.04
N LYS A 32 1.76 2.57 12.20
CA LYS A 32 2.03 1.42 13.06
C LYS A 32 3.20 0.59 12.57
N LEU A 33 3.34 0.40 11.25
CA LEU A 33 4.50 -0.31 10.70
C LEU A 33 5.80 0.42 11.06
N LYS A 34 5.86 1.74 10.90
CA LYS A 34 7.02 2.55 11.31
C LYS A 34 7.35 2.40 12.79
N GLU A 35 6.34 2.52 13.65
CA GLU A 35 6.52 2.48 15.12
C GLU A 35 7.06 1.14 15.62
N ILE A 36 6.56 0.02 15.08
CA ILE A 36 6.86 -1.31 15.63
C ILE A 36 8.02 -2.02 14.94
N SER A 37 8.33 -1.66 13.69
CA SER A 37 9.30 -2.39 12.86
C SER A 37 10.47 -1.54 12.38
N TYR A 38 10.41 -0.21 12.53
CA TYR A 38 11.39 0.73 11.99
C TYR A 38 11.51 0.70 10.45
N ILE A 39 10.62 0.00 9.76
CA ILE A 39 10.51 0.00 8.30
C ILE A 39 9.87 1.32 7.87
N HIS A 40 10.46 1.96 6.86
CA HIS A 40 9.87 3.17 6.29
C HIS A 40 8.52 2.84 5.64
N ALA A 41 7.49 3.58 5.98
CA ALA A 41 6.17 3.35 5.43
C ALA A 41 5.39 4.66 5.24
N GLU A 42 4.72 4.76 4.09
CA GLU A 42 3.95 5.93 3.71
C GLU A 42 2.52 5.53 3.35
N GLY A 43 1.54 6.26 3.88
CA GLY A 43 0.14 6.11 3.52
C GLY A 43 -0.24 7.16 2.48
N TYR A 44 -0.84 6.75 1.38
CA TYR A 44 -1.33 7.63 0.32
C TYR A 44 -2.79 7.39 -0.03
N PRO A 45 -3.51 8.44 -0.47
CA PRO A 45 -4.81 8.26 -1.06
C PRO A 45 -4.65 7.57 -2.42
N ALA A 46 -5.29 6.41 -2.60
CA ALA A 46 -5.16 5.60 -3.82
C ALA A 46 -5.57 6.38 -5.09
N ALA A 47 -6.46 7.37 -4.96
CA ALA A 47 -6.85 8.25 -6.08
C ALA A 47 -5.69 9.12 -6.59
N GLU A 48 -4.74 9.49 -5.71
CA GLU A 48 -3.61 10.35 -6.05
C GLU A 48 -2.36 9.57 -6.45
N MET A 49 -2.46 8.23 -6.55
CA MET A 49 -1.31 7.36 -6.80
C MET A 49 -0.49 7.81 -8.01
N LYS A 50 -1.15 8.28 -9.08
CA LYS A 50 -0.48 8.74 -10.31
C LYS A 50 0.28 10.05 -10.18
N HIS A 51 0.09 10.80 -9.10
CA HIS A 51 0.68 12.13 -8.90
C HIS A 51 1.96 12.09 -8.06
N GLY A 52 2.83 11.10 -8.32
CA GLY A 52 4.11 10.91 -7.62
C GLY A 52 4.29 9.51 -7.03
N PRO A 53 3.38 9.04 -6.15
CA PRO A 53 3.56 7.77 -5.42
C PRO A 53 3.80 6.55 -6.33
N ILE A 54 3.21 6.55 -7.52
CA ILE A 54 3.37 5.48 -8.51
C ILE A 54 4.82 5.31 -9.00
N ALA A 55 5.65 6.35 -8.89
CA ALA A 55 7.07 6.30 -9.25
C ALA A 55 7.91 5.54 -8.22
N LEU A 56 7.39 5.35 -7.00
CA LEU A 56 8.04 4.59 -5.94
C LEU A 56 7.75 3.09 -6.03
N ILE A 57 6.81 2.67 -6.88
CA ILE A 57 6.39 1.27 -6.98
C ILE A 57 7.38 0.48 -7.82
N ASP A 58 8.03 -0.49 -7.19
CA ASP A 58 8.87 -1.50 -7.82
C ASP A 58 8.74 -2.86 -7.08
N HIS A 59 9.62 -3.80 -7.41
CA HIS A 59 9.63 -5.14 -6.83
C HIS A 59 10.15 -5.22 -5.38
N GLU A 60 10.85 -4.19 -4.91
CA GLU A 60 11.43 -4.11 -3.56
C GLU A 60 10.54 -3.31 -2.58
N MET A 61 9.49 -2.65 -3.09
CA MET A 61 8.53 -1.86 -2.31
C MET A 61 7.13 -2.49 -2.27
N PRO A 62 6.84 -3.36 -1.28
CA PRO A 62 5.51 -3.92 -1.09
C PRO A 62 4.45 -2.84 -0.83
N SER A 63 3.25 -3.08 -1.32
CA SER A 63 2.10 -2.21 -1.16
C SER A 63 0.96 -2.93 -0.44
N VAL A 64 0.41 -2.32 0.61
CA VAL A 64 -0.81 -2.78 1.30
C VAL A 64 -1.97 -1.92 0.83
N ILE A 65 -3.01 -2.53 0.27
CA ILE A 65 -4.15 -1.81 -0.30
C ILE A 65 -5.43 -2.17 0.46
N ILE A 66 -6.12 -1.15 0.99
CA ILE A 66 -7.38 -1.33 1.71
C ILE A 66 -8.53 -1.27 0.70
N ALA A 67 -9.17 -2.42 0.47
CA ALA A 67 -10.15 -2.62 -0.60
C ALA A 67 -11.46 -3.24 -0.06
N PRO A 68 -12.29 -2.48 0.67
CA PRO A 68 -13.61 -2.96 1.07
C PRO A 68 -14.53 -3.12 -0.15
N SER A 69 -15.49 -4.03 -0.06
CA SER A 69 -16.50 -4.28 -1.09
C SER A 69 -17.60 -3.20 -1.09
N ASP A 70 -17.22 -1.98 -1.48
CA ASP A 70 -18.12 -0.82 -1.59
C ASP A 70 -18.11 -0.22 -3.01
N SER A 71 -18.79 0.91 -3.18
CA SER A 71 -18.87 1.63 -4.47
C SER A 71 -17.53 2.06 -5.09
N LEU A 72 -16.44 2.05 -4.31
CA LEU A 72 -15.09 2.40 -4.76
C LEU A 72 -14.24 1.17 -5.09
N TYR A 73 -14.75 -0.05 -4.86
CA TYR A 73 -14.02 -1.30 -5.05
C TYR A 73 -13.40 -1.40 -6.45
N ASP A 74 -14.17 -1.20 -7.51
CA ASP A 74 -13.67 -1.29 -8.89
C ASP A 74 -12.52 -0.31 -9.15
N LYS A 75 -12.61 0.89 -8.56
CA LYS A 75 -11.57 1.89 -8.70
C LYS A 75 -10.31 1.50 -7.92
N ILE A 76 -10.46 0.87 -6.75
CA ILE A 76 -9.34 0.33 -5.97
C ILE A 76 -8.68 -0.85 -6.71
N ILE A 77 -9.47 -1.74 -7.33
CA ILE A 77 -8.94 -2.82 -8.17
C ILE A 77 -8.13 -2.27 -9.34
N SER A 78 -8.58 -1.16 -9.96
CA SER A 78 -7.78 -0.47 -10.98
C SER A 78 -6.43 0.01 -10.43
N ASN A 79 -6.38 0.51 -9.18
CA ASN A 79 -5.12 0.85 -8.53
C ASN A 79 -4.23 -0.39 -8.31
N VAL A 80 -4.80 -1.50 -7.82
CA VAL A 80 -4.08 -2.78 -7.64
C VAL A 80 -3.44 -3.25 -8.95
N GLN A 81 -4.17 -3.18 -10.06
CA GLN A 81 -3.65 -3.57 -11.38
C GLN A 81 -2.47 -2.70 -11.81
N GLN A 82 -2.51 -1.40 -11.53
CA GLN A 82 -1.42 -0.47 -11.83
C GLN A 82 -0.17 -0.69 -10.98
N VAL A 83 -0.34 -1.18 -9.74
CA VAL A 83 0.78 -1.61 -8.88
C VAL A 83 1.42 -2.87 -9.47
N LYS A 84 0.59 -3.88 -9.76
CA LYS A 84 1.05 -5.15 -10.35
C LYS A 84 1.73 -4.97 -11.70
N SER A 85 1.24 -4.06 -12.55
CA SER A 85 1.83 -3.80 -13.87
C SER A 85 3.24 -3.21 -13.78
N ARG A 86 3.66 -2.73 -12.60
CA ARG A 86 5.01 -2.20 -12.34
C ARG A 86 5.89 -3.18 -11.56
N GLY A 87 5.42 -4.40 -11.31
CA GLY A 87 6.15 -5.39 -10.52
C GLY A 87 5.99 -5.24 -9.01
N GLY A 88 5.12 -4.32 -8.55
CA GLY A 88 4.84 -4.13 -7.14
C GLY A 88 4.14 -5.33 -6.51
N ALA A 89 4.64 -5.75 -5.34
CA ALA A 89 3.97 -6.77 -4.51
C ALA A 89 2.74 -6.15 -3.83
N VAL A 90 1.60 -6.86 -3.87
CA VAL A 90 0.31 -6.48 -3.24
C VAL A 90 -0.29 -7.65 -2.48
#